data_AF-A0A6I5CAP6-F1
#
_entry.id   AF-A0A6I5CAP6-F1
#
_cell.length_a   1.000
_cell.length_b   1.000
_cell.length_c   1.000
_cell.angle_alpha   90.00
_cell.angle_beta   90.00
_cell.angle_gamma   90.00
#
_symmetry.space_group_name_H-M   'P 1'
#
loop_
_entity.id
_entity.type
_entity.pdbx_description
1 polymer ?
#
loop_
_entity_poly.entity_id
_entity_poly.type
_entity_poly.pdbx_seq_one_letter_code
_entity_poly.pdbx_strand_id
1 'polypeptide(L)' 'MRAALPAVAPAALPAALALALGLWGIGRRDSMWRDESVTHQVAHRSLGDLGRLLGHIDAVHGLYYLLMHAVFALWDGGLL' A
#
# COMPACT_ATOMS: atom_id res chain seq x y z
N MET A 1 -5.10 36.88 -31.31
CA MET A 1 -5.27 35.43 -31.12
C MET A 1 -4.70 35.08 -29.75
N ARG A 2 -5.53 34.81 -28.73
CA ARG A 2 -5.05 34.33 -27.42
C ARG A 2 -4.75 32.84 -27.57
N ALA A 3 -3.50 32.44 -27.47
CA ALA A 3 -3.15 31.02 -27.38
C ALA A 3 -3.85 30.45 -26.14
N ALA A 4 -4.81 29.56 -26.32
CA ALA A 4 -5.36 28.80 -25.22
C ALA A 4 -4.22 27.93 -24.69
N LEU A 5 -3.65 28.30 -23.55
CA LEU A 5 -2.68 27.43 -22.87
C LEU A 5 -3.38 26.07 -22.68
N PRO A 6 -2.79 24.97 -23.16
CA PRO A 6 -3.43 23.66 -23.05
C PRO A 6 -3.78 23.44 -21.58
N ALA A 7 -5.00 22.96 -21.30
CA ALA A 7 -5.58 22.85 -19.96
C ALA A 7 -4.71 22.08 -18.93
N VAL A 8 -3.65 21.43 -19.40
CA VAL A 8 -2.62 20.72 -18.63
C VAL A 8 -1.67 21.66 -17.88
N ALA A 9 -1.37 22.85 -18.42
CA ALA A 9 -0.39 23.78 -17.83
C ALA A 9 -0.68 24.18 -16.36
N PRO A 10 -1.91 24.54 -15.97
CA PRO A 10 -2.22 24.83 -14.56
C PRO A 10 -2.24 23.58 -13.67
N ALA A 11 -2.50 22.39 -14.22
CA ALA A 11 -2.51 21.13 -13.46
C ALA A 11 -1.10 20.53 -13.26
N ALA A 12 -0.14 20.91 -14.09
CA ALA A 12 1.21 20.37 -14.06
C ALA A 12 1.93 20.64 -12.73
N LEU A 13 1.77 21.85 -12.16
CA LEU A 13 2.38 22.21 -10.88
C LEU A 13 1.82 21.37 -9.70
N PRO A 14 0.49 21.29 -9.46
CA PRO A 14 -0.04 20.44 -8.40
C PRO A 14 0.24 18.95 -8.65
N ALA A 15 0.24 18.49 -9.90
CA ALA A 15 0.60 17.10 -10.22
C ALA A 15 2.07 16.79 -9.89
N ALA A 16 3.00 17.67 -10.27
CA ALA A 16 4.42 17.53 -9.95
C ALA A 16 4.67 17.61 -8.44
N LEU A 17 3.96 18.48 -7.72
CA LEU A 17 4.03 18.55 -6.26
C LEU A 17 3.48 17.28 -5.61
N ALA A 18 2.32 16.79 -6.05
CA ALA A 18 1.73 15.54 -5.55
C ALA A 18 2.64 14.34 -5.81
N LEU A 19 3.26 14.28 -6.99
CA LEU A 19 4.27 13.26 -7.30
C LEU A 19 5.50 13.39 -6.41
N ALA A 20 6.05 14.60 -6.25
CA ALA A 20 7.21 14.83 -5.40
C ALA A 20 6.92 14.43 -3.94
N LEU A 21 5.75 14.79 -3.40
CA LEU A 21 5.31 14.42 -2.06
C LEU A 21 4.99 12.92 -1.92
N GLY A 22 4.39 12.30 -2.93
CA GLY A 22 4.11 10.86 -2.95
C GLY A 22 5.39 10.02 -3.02
N LEU A 23 6.40 10.50 -3.75
CA LEU A 23 7.75 9.89 -3.78
C LEU A 23 8.58 10.26 -2.55
N TRP A 24 8.21 11.32 -1.83
CA TRP A 24 8.92 11.81 -0.65
C TRP A 24 8.73 10.84 0.52
N GLY A 25 9.61 9.84 0.61
CA GLY A 25 9.76 9.00 1.80
C GLY A 25 9.43 7.53 1.59
N ILE A 26 9.22 7.09 0.35
CA ILE A 26 9.00 5.68 0.00
C ILE A 26 10.05 4.74 0.61
N GLY A 27 11.32 5.17 0.71
CA GLY A 27 12.40 4.38 1.32
C GLY A 27 12.97 4.95 2.61
N ARG A 28 12.33 5.94 3.26
CA ARG A 28 12.90 6.54 4.48
C ARG A 28 12.47 5.78 5.72
N ARG A 29 13.45 5.23 6.45
CA ARG A 29 13.28 4.56 7.75
C ARG A 29 12.32 3.36 7.73
N ASP A 30 12.29 2.63 6.62
CA ASP A 30 11.39 1.47 6.45
C ASP A 30 9.93 1.82 6.76
N SER A 31 9.53 3.05 6.45
CA SER A 31 8.20 3.58 6.73
C SER A 31 7.18 2.95 5.79
N MET A 32 6.45 1.96 6.28
CA MET A 32 5.32 1.37 5.58
C MET A 32 4.16 2.36 5.45
N TRP A 33 3.51 2.37 4.29
CA TRP A 33 2.21 3.00 4.11
C TRP A 33 1.15 2.26 4.93
N ARG A 34 -0.01 2.90 5.13
CA ARG A 34 -1.03 2.36 6.04
C ARG A 34 -1.50 0.97 5.61
N ASP A 35 -1.79 0.78 4.34
CA ASP A 35 -2.21 -0.49 3.74
C ASP A 35 -1.11 -1.55 3.76
N GLU A 36 0.14 -1.15 3.48
CA GLU A 36 1.32 -2.01 3.62
C GLU A 36 1.48 -2.51 5.07
N SER A 37 1.38 -1.60 6.04
CA SER A 37 1.51 -1.92 7.47
C SER A 37 0.41 -2.87 7.96
N VAL A 38 -0.81 -2.73 7.45
CA VAL A 38 -1.93 -3.62 7.75
C VAL A 38 -1.67 -5.00 7.17
N THR A 39 -1.25 -5.07 5.91
CA THR A 39 -0.91 -6.33 5.26
C THR A 39 0.22 -7.04 5.99
N HIS A 40 1.30 -6.33 6.32
CA HIS A 40 2.42 -6.87 7.08
C HIS A 40 1.96 -7.38 8.46
N GLN A 41 1.19 -6.58 9.21
CA GLN A 41 0.68 -7.00 10.52
C GLN A 41 -0.20 -8.25 10.41
N VAL A 42 -1.13 -8.27 9.45
CA VAL A 42 -2.12 -9.36 9.32
C VAL A 42 -1.45 -10.64 8.79
N ALA A 43 -0.52 -10.52 7.85
CA ALA A 43 0.25 -11.65 7.32
C ALA A 43 1.08 -12.36 8.41
N HIS A 44 1.48 -11.66 9.48
CA HIS A 44 2.21 -12.26 10.60
C HIS A 44 1.31 -12.83 11.71
N ARG A 45 -0.03 -12.77 11.56
CA ARG A 45 -0.95 -13.39 12.52
C ARG A 45 -1.00 -14.90 12.34
N SER A 46 -1.44 -15.60 13.39
CA SER A 46 -1.71 -17.03 13.29
C SER A 46 -2.89 -17.32 12.36
N LEU A 47 -2.96 -18.52 11.79
CA LEU A 47 -4.11 -18.95 10.97
C LEU A 47 -5.45 -18.87 11.75
N GLY A 48 -5.43 -19.14 13.06
CA GLY A 48 -6.61 -18.99 13.92
C GLY A 48 -7.08 -17.54 14.02
N ASP A 49 -6.15 -16.59 14.12
CA ASP A 49 -6.45 -15.16 14.15
C ASP A 49 -6.95 -14.63 12.80
N LEU A 50 -6.42 -15.16 11.70
CA LEU A 50 -6.94 -14.88 10.35
C LEU A 50 -8.37 -15.42 10.19
N GLY A 51 -8.65 -16.62 10.71
CA GLY A 51 -10.00 -17.17 10.74
C GLY A 51 -10.98 -16.29 11.55
N ARG A 52 -10.54 -15.77 12.71
CA ARG A 52 -11.34 -14.80 13.50
C ARG A 52 -11.53 -13.48 12.76
N LEU A 53 -10.52 -13.03 12.04
CA LEU A 53 -10.58 -11.80 11.25
C LEU A 53 -11.63 -11.89 10.13
N LEU A 54 -11.80 -13.05 9.51
CA LEU A 54 -12.79 -13.29 8.46
C LEU A 54 -14.25 -13.04 8.91
N GLY A 55 -14.52 -13.07 10.22
CA GLY A 55 -15.83 -12.66 10.78
C GLY A 55 -16.07 -11.15 10.79
N HIS A 56 -15.04 -10.33 10.50
CA HIS A 56 -15.06 -8.88 10.58
C HIS A 56 -14.75 -8.18 9.25
N ILE A 57 -14.28 -8.92 8.24
CA ILE A 57 -13.93 -8.42 6.91
C ILE A 57 -14.59 -9.29 5.84
N ASP A 58 -14.63 -8.80 4.60
CA ASP A 58 -15.11 -9.61 3.48
C ASP A 58 -14.14 -10.74 3.11
N ALA A 59 -14.68 -11.74 2.40
CA ALA A 59 -13.93 -12.91 1.98
C ALA A 59 -12.80 -12.60 0.98
N VAL A 60 -12.89 -11.51 0.22
CA VAL A 60 -11.86 -11.14 -0.76
C VAL A 60 -10.61 -10.66 -0.02
N HIS A 61 -10.77 -9.76 0.97
CA HIS A 61 -9.67 -9.36 1.83
C HIS A 61 -9.14 -10.52 2.68
N GLY A 62 -10.03 -11.39 3.16
CA GLY A 62 -9.61 -12.60 3.87
C GLY A 62 -8.70 -13.50 3.04
N LEU A 63 -9.07 -13.78 1.80
CA LEU A 63 -8.27 -14.56 0.86
C LEU A 63 -6.95 -13.87 0.54
N TYR A 64 -6.98 -12.56 0.32
CA TYR A 64 -5.77 -11.75 0.11
C TYR A 64 -4.79 -11.90 1.29
N TYR A 65 -5.25 -11.75 2.52
CA TYR A 65 -4.40 -11.88 3.71
C TYR A 65 -3.87 -13.30 3.92
N LEU A 66 -4.66 -14.32 3.60
CA LEU A 66 -4.20 -15.72 3.64
C LEU A 66 -3.07 -15.97 2.62
N LEU A 67 -3.20 -15.41 1.42
CA LEU A 67 -2.17 -15.50 0.40
C LEU A 67 -0.90 -14.74 0.81
N MET A 68 -1.04 -13.54 1.38
CA MET A 68 0.10 -12.79 1.93
C MET A 68 0.77 -13.54 3.10
N HIS A 69 0.01 -14.19 3.98
CA HIS A 69 0.56 -15.04 5.04
C HIS A 69 1.48 -16.13 4.47
N ALA A 70 1.07 -16.79 3.38
CA ALA A 70 1.90 -17.78 2.71
C ALA A 70 3.14 -17.16 2.02
N VAL A 71 3.00 -15.98 1.41
CA VAL A 71 4.15 -15.26 0.81
C VAL A 71 5.19 -14.93 1.87
N PHE A 72 4.79 -14.34 3.01
CA PHE A 72 5.70 -13.98 4.10
C PHE A 72 6.32 -15.22 4.78
N ALA A 73 5.60 -16.34 4.84
CA ALA A 73 6.15 -17.61 5.31
C ALA A 73 7.27 -18.15 4.39
N LEU A 74 7.25 -17.83 3.10
CA LEU A 74 8.27 -18.22 2.12
C LEU A 74 9.40 -17.18 1.98
N TRP A 75 9.07 -15.89 2.12
CA TRP A 75 10.00 -14.78 1.94
C TRP A 75 9.59 -13.61 2.84
N ASP A 76 10.44 -13.26 3.81
CA ASP A 76 10.17 -12.24 4.83
C ASP A 76 10.30 -10.79 4.31
N GLY A 77 10.08 -10.56 3.01
CA GLY A 77 10.05 -9.22 2.42
C GLY A 77 11.41 -8.52 2.24
N GLY A 78 12.52 -9.18 2.55
CA GLY A 78 13.88 -8.66 2.30
C GLY A 78 14.38 -7.64 3.32
N LEU A 79 13.86 -7.63 4.55
CA LEU A 79 14.31 -6.78 5.66
C LEU A 79 15.51 -7.35 6.45
N LEU A 80 16.46 -8.03 5.78
CA LEU A 80 17.77 -8.42 6.32
C LEU A 80 18.90 -7.61 5.66
#